data_AF-A0A518HQC0-F1
#
_entry.id   AF-A0A518HQC0-F1
#
_cell.length_a   1.000
_cell.length_b   1.000
_cell.length_c   1.000
_cell.angle_alpha   90.00
_cell.angle_beta   90.00
_cell.angle_gamma   90.00
#
_symmetry.space_group_name_H-M   'P 1'
#
loop_
_entity.id
_entity.type
_entity.pdbx_description
1 polymer ?
#
loop_
_entity_poly.entity_id
_entity_poly.type
_entity_poly.pdbx_seq_one_letter_code
_entity_poly.pdbx_strand_id
1 'polypeptide(L)'
;MKMTLALAALVAGLGALAGNSGAEELAVKPADRPTIRDDRPENLRGWVIVSNSAYWPLCYEALENLTEVREQAASTDRTVLADTLDKCSAWLKLAASAAMVREESRILTIADKMDEVSVRLQDGDTPPTPREIQVLATMGELAIAKSHLIRATKDPSQRKTSQYLAGKKTLSAKLAAEEKEIRKARIERDRDQYRYDAGQSLRHLTVAQAYLRAVAGQGEIELGELATETIAPLQGHESGENLVDKDMEINLLAEKLTNVIDAQQVRLAAELKWAPKP
;
A
#
# COMPACT_ATOMS: atom_id res chain seq x y z
N MET A 1 -57.43 -17.10 -34.37
CA MET A 1 -56.99 -15.89 -33.64
C MET A 1 -55.82 -16.27 -32.74
N LYS A 2 -54.70 -15.55 -32.91
CA LYS A 2 -53.60 -15.23 -31.98
C LYS A 2 -53.07 -16.27 -30.95
N MET A 3 -51.75 -16.44 -31.08
CA MET A 3 -50.69 -16.49 -30.05
C MET A 3 -50.36 -17.82 -29.34
N THR A 4 -49.22 -18.35 -29.77
CA THR A 4 -48.16 -19.03 -29.01
C THR A 4 -47.97 -18.50 -27.58
N LEU A 5 -47.74 -19.41 -26.64
CA LEU A 5 -46.52 -19.41 -25.82
C LEU A 5 -46.36 -20.77 -25.11
N ALA A 6 -45.27 -21.47 -25.41
CA ALA A 6 -44.78 -22.60 -24.67
C ALA A 6 -43.83 -22.09 -23.58
N LEU A 7 -43.88 -22.66 -22.38
CA LEU A 7 -42.73 -22.71 -21.50
C LEU A 7 -42.81 -23.99 -20.65
N ALA A 8 -41.95 -24.93 -21.00
CA ALA A 8 -41.63 -26.08 -20.18
C ALA A 8 -40.48 -25.69 -19.24
N ALA A 9 -40.61 -25.99 -17.96
CA ALA A 9 -39.48 -26.12 -17.06
C ALA A 9 -39.85 -27.04 -15.91
N LEU A 10 -39.40 -28.29 -15.98
CA LEU A 10 -39.18 -29.11 -14.79
C LEU A 10 -38.09 -30.13 -15.10
N VAL A 11 -37.02 -30.10 -14.30
CA VAL A 11 -36.61 -31.16 -13.36
C VAL A 11 -35.10 -31.08 -13.13
N ALA A 12 -34.81 -31.03 -11.83
CA ALA A 12 -33.52 -31.11 -11.17
C ALA A 12 -32.65 -32.31 -11.56
N GLY A 13 -31.36 -32.23 -11.23
CA GLY A 13 -30.66 -33.42 -10.75
C GLY A 13 -29.14 -33.43 -10.89
N LEU A 14 -28.47 -33.28 -9.73
CA LEU A 14 -27.20 -33.89 -9.30
C LEU A 14 -25.90 -33.62 -10.05
N GLY A 15 -24.85 -33.33 -9.26
CA GLY A 15 -23.47 -33.65 -9.62
C GLY A 15 -22.43 -32.91 -8.81
N ALA A 16 -22.26 -33.26 -7.54
CA ALA A 16 -21.13 -32.81 -6.72
C ALA A 16 -19.81 -33.41 -7.23
N LEU A 17 -18.78 -32.58 -7.41
CA LEU A 17 -17.36 -32.91 -7.28
C LEU A 17 -16.65 -31.65 -6.76
N ALA A 18 -16.26 -31.66 -5.47
CA ALA A 18 -14.85 -31.71 -5.02
C ALA A 18 -14.16 -30.33 -5.07
N GLY A 19 -13.55 -29.78 -4.01
CA GLY A 19 -13.23 -30.31 -2.70
C GLY A 19 -13.02 -29.15 -1.72
N ASN A 20 -13.49 -29.37 -0.50
CA ASN A 20 -13.31 -28.50 0.63
C ASN A 20 -11.87 -28.66 1.17
N SER A 21 -10.97 -27.75 0.82
CA SER A 21 -9.74 -27.48 1.57
C SER A 21 -9.86 -26.08 2.16
N GLY A 22 -10.70 -25.95 3.19
CA GLY A 22 -10.82 -24.74 3.98
C GLY A 22 -9.58 -24.51 4.82
N ALA A 23 -8.54 -23.95 4.20
CA ALA A 23 -7.81 -22.88 4.85
C ALA A 23 -8.73 -21.66 4.73
N GLU A 24 -9.09 -21.03 5.85
CA GLU A 24 -9.77 -19.75 5.86
C GLU A 24 -8.86 -18.74 5.15
N GLU A 25 -9.14 -18.55 3.86
CA GLU A 25 -8.35 -17.76 2.93
C GLU A 25 -8.62 -16.28 3.24
N LEU A 26 -7.60 -15.60 3.78
CA LEU A 26 -7.63 -14.19 4.13
C LEU A 26 -7.62 -13.32 2.87
N ALA A 27 -8.69 -13.35 2.09
CA ALA A 27 -8.98 -12.29 1.14
C ALA A 27 -9.30 -11.02 1.93
N VAL A 28 -8.53 -9.94 1.74
CA VAL A 28 -8.73 -8.66 2.45
C VAL A 28 -10.03 -8.03 1.96
N LYS A 29 -11.13 -8.22 2.70
CA LYS A 29 -12.41 -7.60 2.34
C LYS A 29 -12.36 -6.11 2.66
N PRO A 30 -13.13 -5.24 1.97
CA PRO A 30 -13.23 -3.83 2.31
C PRO A 30 -13.59 -3.58 3.79
N ALA A 31 -14.35 -4.49 4.41
CA ALA A 31 -14.70 -4.45 5.83
C ALA A 31 -13.53 -4.75 6.79
N ASP A 32 -12.50 -5.46 6.33
CA ASP A 32 -11.32 -5.81 7.12
C ASP A 32 -10.25 -4.70 7.09
N ARG A 33 -10.50 -3.63 6.34
CA ARG A 33 -9.59 -2.49 6.23
C ARG A 33 -9.75 -1.58 7.45
N PRO A 34 -8.65 -1.19 8.13
CA PRO A 34 -8.74 -0.26 9.24
C PRO A 34 -9.27 1.10 8.76
N THR A 35 -10.31 1.62 9.42
CA THR A 35 -10.78 3.00 9.20
C THR A 35 -9.80 3.96 9.87
N ILE A 36 -9.03 4.68 9.07
CA ILE A 36 -7.99 5.59 9.56
C ILE A 36 -8.55 7.02 9.69
N ARG A 37 -8.55 7.57 10.90
CA ARG A 37 -8.93 8.97 11.21
C ARG A 37 -7.72 9.77 11.69
N ASP A 38 -7.73 11.09 11.52
CA ASP A 38 -6.58 11.97 11.80
C ASP A 38 -6.79 12.90 13.00
N ASP A 39 -5.86 12.83 13.96
CA ASP A 39 -5.61 13.89 14.95
C ASP A 39 -4.26 14.54 14.62
N ARG A 40 -4.26 15.86 14.32
CA ARG A 40 -3.07 16.61 13.88
C ARG A 40 -2.51 17.45 15.04
N PRO A 41 -1.18 17.54 15.23
CA PRO A 41 -0.61 18.51 16.16
C PRO A 41 -0.78 19.95 15.64
N GLU A 42 -1.12 20.88 16.55
CA GLU A 42 -1.49 22.27 16.25
C GLU A 42 -0.40 23.11 15.55
N ASN A 43 0.86 22.66 15.54
CA ASN A 43 2.02 23.48 15.20
C ASN A 43 2.74 23.16 13.86
N LEU A 44 2.10 22.40 12.96
CA LEU A 44 2.71 22.04 11.67
C LEU A 44 2.61 23.17 10.62
N ARG A 45 3.74 23.77 10.22
CA ARG A 45 3.85 24.65 9.03
C ARG A 45 4.22 23.84 7.78
N GLY A 46 3.38 23.86 6.74
CA GLY A 46 3.68 23.31 5.41
C GLY A 46 2.54 22.50 4.79
N TRP A 47 2.38 22.68 3.47
CA TRP A 47 1.47 22.10 2.47
C TRP A 47 0.25 21.29 2.95
N VAL A 48 -0.91 21.90 2.70
CA VAL A 48 -2.23 21.29 2.71
C VAL A 48 -2.31 20.24 1.59
N ILE A 49 -2.59 18.98 1.94
CA ILE A 49 -3.18 18.03 1.00
C ILE A 49 -4.64 17.87 1.41
N VAL A 50 -5.51 17.86 0.40
CA VAL A 50 -6.95 17.52 0.41
C VAL A 50 -7.25 16.54 1.55
N SER A 51 -8.21 16.87 2.43
CA SER A 51 -8.53 16.18 3.69
C SER A 51 -8.02 14.73 3.73
N ASN A 52 -7.03 14.43 4.59
CA ASN A 52 -6.39 13.12 4.70
C ASN A 52 -7.36 11.93 4.91
N SER A 53 -8.59 12.19 5.39
CA SER A 53 -9.70 11.21 5.40
C SER A 53 -10.06 10.66 4.03
N ALA A 54 -9.77 11.41 2.96
CA ALA A 54 -9.93 10.97 1.58
C ALA A 54 -8.69 10.23 1.06
N TYR A 55 -7.49 10.51 1.56
CA TYR A 55 -6.25 9.90 1.05
C TYR A 55 -6.13 8.41 1.38
N TRP A 56 -6.37 8.01 2.63
CA TRP A 56 -6.15 6.62 3.05
C TRP A 56 -7.06 5.61 2.34
N PRO A 57 -8.36 5.88 2.12
CA PRO A 57 -9.19 5.02 1.27
C PRO A 57 -8.64 4.90 -0.16
N LEU A 58 -8.18 6.00 -0.76
CA LEU A 58 -7.63 6.02 -2.12
C LEU A 58 -6.37 5.14 -2.27
N CYS A 59 -5.63 4.90 -1.18
CA CYS A 59 -4.49 3.97 -1.20
C CYS A 59 -4.89 2.53 -1.52
N TYR A 60 -6.16 2.15 -1.39
CA TYR A 60 -6.66 0.80 -1.67
C TYR A 60 -7.38 0.69 -3.03
N GLU A 61 -7.71 1.80 -3.68
CA GLU A 61 -8.41 1.78 -4.98
C GLU A 61 -7.59 1.06 -6.06
N ALA A 62 -6.29 1.34 -6.12
CA ALA A 62 -5.40 0.64 -7.04
C ALA A 62 -5.35 -0.88 -6.74
N LEU A 63 -5.35 -1.28 -5.46
CA LEU A 63 -5.40 -2.70 -5.07
C LEU A 63 -6.65 -3.40 -5.59
N GLU A 64 -7.82 -2.77 -5.46
CA GLU A 64 -9.08 -3.34 -5.93
C GLU A 64 -9.09 -3.55 -7.44
N ASN A 65 -8.71 -2.52 -8.19
CA ASN A 65 -8.69 -2.59 -9.64
C ASN A 65 -7.65 -3.62 -10.13
N LEU A 66 -6.47 -3.70 -9.48
CA LEU A 66 -5.44 -4.70 -9.82
C LEU A 66 -5.90 -6.13 -9.52
N THR A 67 -6.61 -6.32 -8.40
CA THR A 67 -7.25 -7.60 -8.06
C THR A 67 -8.30 -7.97 -9.11
N GLU A 68 -9.14 -7.02 -9.53
CA GLU A 68 -10.18 -7.22 -10.54
C GLU A 68 -9.59 -7.58 -11.92
N VAL A 69 -8.57 -6.86 -12.41
CA VAL A 69 -7.87 -7.19 -13.67
C VAL A 69 -7.38 -8.63 -13.68
N ARG A 70 -6.83 -9.07 -12.55
CA ARG A 70 -6.24 -10.39 -12.41
C ARG A 70 -7.29 -11.50 -12.37
N GLU A 71 -8.42 -11.28 -11.70
CA GLU A 71 -9.58 -12.18 -11.72
C GLU A 71 -10.19 -12.28 -13.14
N GLN A 72 -10.17 -11.18 -13.89
CA GLN A 72 -10.63 -11.09 -15.27
C GLN A 72 -9.59 -11.55 -16.30
N ALA A 73 -8.37 -11.91 -15.90
CA ALA A 73 -7.27 -12.18 -16.84
C ALA A 73 -7.56 -13.32 -17.84
N ALA A 74 -8.37 -14.31 -17.44
CA ALA A 74 -8.82 -15.41 -18.29
C ALA A 74 -10.21 -15.17 -18.92
N SER A 75 -10.80 -13.98 -18.72
CA SER A 75 -12.11 -13.64 -19.25
C SER A 75 -12.10 -13.63 -20.79
N THR A 76 -13.20 -14.07 -21.37
CA THR A 76 -13.45 -13.94 -22.82
C THR A 76 -13.97 -12.55 -23.19
N ASP A 77 -14.43 -11.77 -22.21
CA ASP A 77 -14.87 -10.39 -22.39
C ASP A 77 -13.67 -9.43 -22.37
N ARG A 78 -13.05 -9.28 -23.55
CA ARG A 78 -11.85 -8.46 -23.74
C ARG A 78 -12.11 -6.97 -23.55
N THR A 79 -13.33 -6.49 -23.79
CA THR A 79 -13.69 -5.07 -23.64
C THR A 79 -13.69 -4.70 -22.17
N VAL A 80 -14.36 -5.50 -21.32
CA VAL A 80 -14.37 -5.26 -19.87
C VAL A 80 -12.95 -5.34 -19.29
N LEU A 81 -12.17 -6.34 -19.69
CA LEU A 81 -10.78 -6.47 -19.23
C LEU A 81 -9.90 -5.27 -19.64
N ALA A 82 -10.05 -4.77 -20.87
CA ALA A 82 -9.34 -3.58 -21.35
C ALA A 82 -9.72 -2.33 -20.53
N ASP A 83 -11.03 -2.12 -20.29
CA ASP A 83 -11.50 -1.00 -19.47
C ASP A 83 -10.94 -1.06 -18.03
N THR A 84 -10.85 -2.25 -17.44
CA THR A 84 -10.27 -2.43 -16.10
C THR A 84 -8.76 -2.16 -16.10
N LEU A 85 -8.04 -2.58 -17.15
CA LEU A 85 -6.61 -2.26 -17.32
C LEU A 85 -6.34 -0.76 -17.46
N ASP A 86 -7.18 -0.04 -18.20
CA ASP A 86 -7.09 1.43 -18.34
C ASP A 86 -7.30 2.13 -16.99
N LYS A 87 -8.28 1.67 -16.19
CA LYS A 87 -8.50 2.16 -14.82
C LYS A 87 -7.30 1.90 -13.93
N CYS A 88 -6.72 0.70 -13.98
CA CYS A 88 -5.50 0.37 -13.24
C CYS A 88 -4.34 1.30 -13.59
N SER A 89 -4.10 1.52 -14.89
CA SER A 89 -3.07 2.46 -15.36
C SER A 89 -3.30 3.88 -14.82
N ALA A 90 -4.53 4.38 -14.88
CA ALA A 90 -4.87 5.69 -14.34
C ALA A 90 -4.59 5.80 -12.83
N TRP A 91 -4.98 4.78 -12.06
CA TRP A 91 -4.70 4.71 -10.63
C TRP A 91 -3.20 4.60 -10.31
N LEU A 92 -2.44 3.83 -11.09
CA LEU A 92 -0.99 3.73 -10.94
C LEU A 92 -0.30 5.06 -11.26
N LYS A 93 -0.73 5.77 -12.31
CA LYS A 93 -0.21 7.12 -12.62
C LYS A 93 -0.53 8.11 -11.52
N LEU A 94 -1.72 8.04 -10.94
CA LEU A 94 -2.07 8.85 -9.77
C LEU A 94 -1.19 8.50 -8.56
N ALA A 95 -0.99 7.20 -8.28
CA ALA A 95 -0.11 6.74 -7.21
C ALA A 95 1.35 7.16 -7.43
N ALA A 96 1.84 7.13 -8.67
CA ALA A 96 3.16 7.62 -9.06
C ALA A 96 3.31 9.13 -8.84
N SER A 97 2.28 9.92 -9.20
CA SER A 97 2.29 11.37 -8.95
C SER A 97 2.35 11.71 -7.45
N ALA A 98 1.83 10.82 -6.60
CA ALA A 98 1.96 10.92 -5.17
C ALA A 98 3.34 10.42 -4.70
N ALA A 99 3.89 9.36 -5.31
CA ALA A 99 5.14 8.70 -4.95
C ALA A 99 6.31 9.68 -4.86
N MET A 100 6.96 9.75 -3.70
CA MET A 100 8.18 10.54 -3.56
C MET A 100 9.33 9.81 -4.27
N VAL A 101 9.68 10.24 -5.49
CA VAL A 101 10.92 10.05 -6.31
C VAL A 101 11.53 8.63 -6.46
N ARG A 102 11.46 7.72 -5.49
CA ARG A 102 12.24 6.47 -5.48
C ARG A 102 11.62 5.29 -6.24
N GLU A 103 10.30 5.20 -6.38
CA GLU A 103 9.62 4.12 -7.13
C GLU A 103 8.71 4.62 -8.27
N GLU A 104 8.66 5.95 -8.47
CA GLU A 104 7.82 6.59 -9.47
C GLU A 104 8.04 6.00 -10.88
N SER A 105 9.31 5.88 -11.31
CA SER A 105 9.66 5.38 -12.64
C SER A 105 9.18 3.94 -12.88
N ARG A 106 9.21 3.09 -11.85
CA ARG A 106 8.76 1.69 -11.93
C ARG A 106 7.24 1.61 -12.01
N ILE A 107 6.53 2.37 -11.17
CA ILE A 107 5.06 2.45 -11.19
C ILE A 107 4.58 2.96 -12.56
N LEU A 108 5.21 4.02 -13.09
CA LEU A 108 4.89 4.54 -14.43
C LEU A 108 5.15 3.52 -15.54
N THR A 109 6.27 2.81 -15.48
CA THR A 109 6.58 1.75 -16.47
C THR A 109 5.51 0.65 -16.47
N ILE A 110 5.02 0.25 -15.28
CA ILE A 110 3.95 -0.74 -15.16
C ILE A 110 2.63 -0.19 -15.71
N ALA A 111 2.30 1.07 -15.40
CA ALA A 111 1.10 1.74 -15.90
C ALA A 111 1.10 1.83 -17.43
N ASP A 112 2.21 2.26 -18.04
CA ASP A 112 2.36 2.32 -19.50
C ASP A 112 2.19 0.93 -20.13
N LYS A 113 2.67 -0.13 -19.45
CA LYS A 113 2.49 -1.50 -19.92
C LYS A 113 1.05 -1.98 -19.79
N MET A 114 0.29 -1.52 -18.81
CA MET A 114 -1.15 -1.80 -18.71
C MET A 114 -1.91 -1.14 -19.86
N ASP A 115 -1.58 0.11 -20.22
CA ASP A 115 -2.16 0.77 -21.40
C ASP A 115 -1.84 -0.01 -22.69
N GLU A 116 -0.59 -0.42 -22.89
CA GLU A 116 -0.19 -1.21 -24.06
C GLU A 116 -0.96 -2.53 -24.17
N VAL A 117 -1.17 -3.23 -23.04
CA VAL A 117 -1.92 -4.49 -22.97
C VAL A 117 -3.41 -4.25 -23.24
N SER A 118 -3.98 -3.17 -22.74
CA SER A 118 -5.36 -2.75 -23.02
C SER A 118 -5.59 -2.52 -24.51
N VAL A 119 -4.73 -1.74 -25.16
CA VAL A 119 -4.80 -1.49 -26.61
C VAL A 119 -4.68 -2.80 -27.41
N ARG A 120 -3.74 -3.68 -27.03
CA ARG A 120 -3.58 -4.99 -27.70
C ARG A 120 -4.81 -5.90 -27.59
N LEU A 121 -5.55 -5.82 -26.48
CA LEU A 121 -6.80 -6.58 -26.31
C LEU A 121 -7.90 -6.08 -27.24
N GLN A 122 -7.95 -4.77 -27.50
CA GLN A 122 -8.90 -4.13 -28.40
C GLN A 122 -8.55 -4.39 -29.88
N ASP A 123 -7.26 -4.32 -30.24
CA ASP A 123 -6.79 -4.50 -31.63
C ASP A 123 -6.80 -5.97 -32.08
N GLY A 124 -6.67 -6.92 -31.15
CA GLY A 124 -6.86 -8.35 -31.40
C GLY A 124 -5.75 -9.08 -32.17
N ASP A 125 -4.72 -8.39 -32.66
CA ASP A 125 -3.71 -8.94 -33.56
C ASP A 125 -2.70 -9.87 -32.85
N THR A 126 -2.46 -9.67 -31.55
CA THR A 126 -1.70 -10.61 -30.70
C THR A 126 -2.11 -10.41 -29.24
N PRO A 127 -3.22 -11.01 -28.79
CA PRO A 127 -3.71 -10.77 -27.43
C PRO A 127 -2.71 -11.26 -26.38
N PRO A 128 -2.55 -10.53 -25.28
CA PRO A 128 -1.76 -10.99 -24.14
C PRO A 128 -2.33 -12.30 -23.59
N THR A 129 -1.46 -13.14 -23.06
CA THR A 129 -1.87 -14.34 -22.33
C THR A 129 -2.43 -13.96 -20.95
N PRO A 130 -3.33 -14.77 -20.36
CA PRO A 130 -3.81 -14.54 -19.00
C PRO A 130 -2.68 -14.41 -17.98
N ARG A 131 -1.60 -15.20 -18.15
CA ARG A 131 -0.44 -15.14 -17.26
C ARG A 131 0.29 -13.81 -17.35
N GLU A 132 0.49 -13.26 -18.55
CA GLU A 132 1.12 -11.95 -18.72
C GLU A 132 0.32 -10.85 -18.01
N ILE A 133 -1.02 -10.89 -18.08
CA ILE A 133 -1.90 -9.94 -17.38
C ILE A 133 -1.79 -10.11 -15.86
N GLN A 134 -1.82 -11.34 -15.36
CA GLN A 134 -1.69 -11.64 -13.93
C GLN A 134 -0.35 -11.16 -13.37
N VAL A 135 0.75 -11.43 -14.07
CA VAL A 135 2.09 -10.98 -13.67
C VAL A 135 2.17 -9.46 -13.69
N LEU A 136 1.56 -8.81 -14.69
CA LEU A 136 1.51 -7.35 -14.78
C LEU A 136 0.75 -6.72 -13.61
N ALA A 137 -0.41 -7.27 -13.25
CA ALA A 137 -1.17 -6.84 -12.08
C ALA A 137 -0.36 -7.01 -10.77
N THR A 138 0.27 -8.18 -10.61
CA THR A 138 1.13 -8.50 -9.47
C THR A 138 2.30 -7.52 -9.35
N MET A 139 2.96 -7.20 -10.46
CA MET A 139 4.04 -6.21 -10.49
C MET A 139 3.56 -4.83 -10.03
N GLY A 140 2.34 -4.43 -10.41
CA GLY A 140 1.69 -3.20 -9.94
C GLY A 140 1.46 -3.20 -8.43
N GLU A 141 0.91 -4.29 -7.89
CA GLU A 141 0.68 -4.44 -6.45
C GLU A 141 1.99 -4.36 -5.65
N LEU A 142 3.04 -5.05 -6.12
CA LEU A 142 4.37 -5.01 -5.51
C LEU A 142 5.02 -3.62 -5.59
N ALA A 143 4.87 -2.90 -6.70
CA ALA A 143 5.44 -1.56 -6.86
C ALA A 143 4.76 -0.54 -5.93
N ILE A 144 3.43 -0.60 -5.78
CA ILE A 144 2.72 0.24 -4.81
C ILE A 144 3.14 -0.13 -3.38
N ALA A 145 3.16 -1.43 -3.04
CA ALA A 145 3.59 -1.88 -1.72
C ALA A 145 4.99 -1.33 -1.36
N LYS A 146 5.95 -1.41 -2.29
CA LYS A 146 7.31 -0.89 -2.10
C LYS A 146 7.34 0.62 -1.90
N SER A 147 6.57 1.37 -2.68
CA SER A 147 6.42 2.83 -2.50
C SER A 147 5.92 3.18 -1.10
N HIS A 148 4.98 2.41 -0.55
CA HIS A 148 4.51 2.56 0.82
C HIS A 148 5.60 2.20 1.86
N LEU A 149 6.36 1.11 1.65
CA LEU A 149 7.46 0.75 2.56
C LEU A 149 8.55 1.82 2.61
N ILE A 150 8.90 2.43 1.48
CA ILE A 150 9.86 3.55 1.43
C ILE A 150 9.38 4.76 2.24
N ARG A 151 8.07 5.00 2.30
CA ARG A 151 7.51 6.06 3.15
C ARG A 151 7.50 5.67 4.62
N ALA A 152 7.33 4.38 4.91
CA ALA A 152 7.43 3.87 6.28
C ALA A 152 8.85 4.05 6.83
N THR A 153 9.88 3.86 6.00
CA THR A 153 11.30 3.89 6.37
C THR A 153 11.98 5.26 6.29
N LYS A 154 11.23 6.38 6.39
CA LYS A 154 11.80 7.74 6.35
C LYS A 154 13.03 7.86 7.25
N ASP A 155 14.10 8.42 6.66
CA ASP A 155 15.43 8.58 7.27
C ASP A 155 15.36 9.12 8.72
N PRO A 156 15.81 8.35 9.72
CA PRO A 156 15.88 8.77 11.11
C PRO A 156 16.62 10.10 11.30
N SER A 157 17.56 10.44 10.41
CA SER A 157 18.34 11.69 10.45
C SER A 157 17.49 12.95 10.25
N GLN A 158 16.31 12.83 9.64
CA GLN A 158 15.35 13.93 9.51
C GLN A 158 14.48 14.10 10.76
N ARG A 159 14.40 13.09 11.61
CA ARG A 159 13.64 13.10 12.87
C ARG A 159 14.51 13.64 14.00
N LYS A 160 14.93 14.89 13.85
CA LYS A 160 15.70 15.58 14.90
C LYS A 160 14.77 15.92 16.06
N THR A 161 14.74 15.09 17.11
CA THR A 161 14.49 15.62 18.45
C THR A 161 15.61 16.60 18.75
N SER A 162 15.29 17.87 19.00
CA SER A 162 16.31 18.89 19.20
C SER A 162 17.21 18.52 20.40
N GLN A 163 18.43 18.04 20.15
CA GLN A 163 19.44 17.87 21.19
C GLN A 163 19.92 19.26 21.59
N TYR A 164 19.27 19.85 22.60
CA TYR A 164 19.70 21.13 23.14
C TYR A 164 20.89 20.92 24.08
N LEU A 165 22.07 21.35 23.64
CA LEU A 165 23.21 21.57 24.53
C LEU A 165 22.95 22.83 25.34
N ALA A 166 22.68 22.68 26.64
CA ALA A 166 22.49 23.80 27.54
C ALA A 166 23.78 24.64 27.61
N GLY A 167 23.77 25.81 26.99
CA GLY A 167 24.81 26.80 27.20
C GLY A 167 24.73 27.32 28.63
N LYS A 168 25.75 27.03 29.46
CA LYS A 168 25.86 27.56 30.83
C LYS A 168 25.95 29.09 30.78
N LYS A 169 24.82 29.79 30.87
CA LYS A 169 24.77 31.22 31.21
C LYS A 169 23.99 31.40 32.51
N THR A 170 24.51 32.24 33.39
CA THR A 170 23.87 32.60 34.65
C THR A 170 22.63 33.43 34.33
N LEU A 171 21.44 32.84 34.47
CA LEU A 171 20.15 33.49 34.24
C LEU A 171 19.52 33.91 35.56
N SER A 172 18.71 34.97 35.54
CA SER A 172 17.90 35.37 36.71
C SER A 172 16.87 34.28 37.03
N ALA A 173 16.43 34.17 38.29
CA ALA A 173 15.48 33.12 38.71
C ALA A 173 14.16 33.12 37.91
N LYS A 174 13.71 34.31 37.48
CA LYS A 174 12.54 34.47 36.61
C LYS A 174 12.79 33.95 35.20
N LEU A 175 13.92 34.29 34.59
CA LEU A 175 14.31 33.80 33.27
C LEU A 175 14.56 32.29 33.26
N ALA A 176 15.10 31.72 34.35
CA ALA A 176 15.29 30.28 34.49
C ALA A 176 13.95 29.51 34.59
N ALA A 177 12.94 30.09 35.24
CA ALA A 177 11.61 29.50 35.30
C ALA A 177 10.89 29.57 33.94
N GLU A 178 10.96 30.71 33.24
CA GLU A 178 10.42 30.88 31.88
C GLU A 178 11.12 29.95 30.87
N GLU A 179 12.44 29.79 30.95
CA GLU A 179 13.20 28.87 30.10
C GLU A 179 12.84 27.40 30.36
N LYS A 180 12.56 27.03 31.62
CA LYS A 180 12.10 25.68 31.99
C LYS A 180 10.74 25.36 31.37
N GLU A 181 9.79 26.30 31.42
CA GLU A 181 8.48 26.15 30.79
C GLU A 181 8.58 26.06 29.26
N ILE A 182 9.38 26.94 28.63
CA ILE A 182 9.64 26.88 27.18
C ILE A 182 10.27 25.55 26.78
N ARG A 183 11.21 25.03 27.59
CA ARG A 183 11.86 23.74 27.35
C ARG A 183 10.86 22.59 27.43
N LYS A 184 10.00 22.59 28.46
CA LYS A 184 8.95 21.56 28.62
C LYS A 184 8.02 21.55 27.41
N ALA A 185 7.51 22.72 27.01
CA ALA A 185 6.62 22.85 25.85
C ALA A 185 7.26 22.37 24.54
N ARG A 186 8.57 22.62 24.35
CA ARG A 186 9.31 22.12 23.18
C ARG A 186 9.47 20.60 23.18
N ILE A 187 9.81 20.00 24.32
CA ILE A 187 9.96 18.54 24.44
C ILE A 187 8.61 17.86 24.17
N GLU A 188 7.52 18.39 24.72
CA GLU A 188 6.17 17.88 24.47
C GLU A 188 5.80 17.98 22.99
N ARG A 189 6.04 19.13 22.35
CA ARG A 189 5.82 19.33 20.92
C ARG A 189 6.64 18.38 20.05
N ASP A 190 7.94 18.24 20.32
CA ASP A 190 8.83 17.37 19.55
C ASP A 190 8.39 15.90 19.70
N ARG A 191 7.96 15.48 20.89
CA ARG A 191 7.39 14.14 21.12
C ARG A 191 6.10 13.94 20.34
N ASP A 192 5.18 14.90 20.37
CA ASP A 192 3.89 14.76 19.70
C ASP A 192 4.05 14.75 18.17
N GLN A 193 4.99 15.52 17.63
CA GLN A 193 5.39 15.44 16.23
C GLN A 193 5.98 14.05 15.90
N TYR A 194 6.89 13.55 16.73
CA TYR A 194 7.50 12.24 16.51
C TYR A 194 6.46 11.11 16.58
N ARG A 195 5.49 11.19 17.49
CA ARG A 195 4.34 10.28 17.55
C ARG A 195 3.51 10.32 16.27
N TYR A 196 3.21 11.53 15.78
CA TYR A 196 2.49 11.68 14.52
C TYR A 196 3.26 11.02 13.37
N ASP A 197 4.56 11.29 13.24
CA ASP A 197 5.39 10.73 12.16
C ASP A 197 5.51 9.20 12.25
N ALA A 198 5.72 8.64 13.45
CA ALA A 198 5.71 7.20 13.67
C ALA A 198 4.35 6.57 13.31
N GLY A 199 3.25 7.25 13.64
CA GLY A 199 1.90 6.84 13.27
C GLY A 199 1.68 6.84 11.75
N GLN A 200 2.23 7.82 11.02
CA GLN A 200 2.20 7.85 9.56
C GLN A 200 3.02 6.69 8.96
N SER A 201 4.21 6.43 9.49
CA SER A 201 5.04 5.29 9.07
C SER A 201 4.31 3.95 9.27
N LEU A 202 3.68 3.75 10.42
CA LEU A 202 2.90 2.55 10.71
C LEU A 202 1.71 2.37 9.75
N ARG A 203 1.02 3.45 9.38
CA ARG A 203 -0.07 3.42 8.40
C ARG A 203 0.43 3.00 7.02
N HIS A 204 1.53 3.57 6.55
CA HIS A 204 2.13 3.17 5.27
C HIS A 204 2.55 1.70 5.28
N LEU A 205 3.18 1.23 6.35
CA LEU A 205 3.50 -0.20 6.53
C LEU A 205 2.23 -1.07 6.46
N THR A 206 1.16 -0.67 7.14
CA THR A 206 -0.11 -1.41 7.14
C THR A 206 -0.71 -1.51 5.74
N VAL A 207 -0.70 -0.41 4.97
CA VAL A 207 -1.15 -0.43 3.57
C VAL A 207 -0.27 -1.38 2.74
N ALA A 208 1.05 -1.30 2.85
CA ALA A 208 1.96 -2.18 2.12
C ALA A 208 1.70 -3.66 2.42
N GLN A 209 1.49 -4.01 3.70
CA GLN A 209 1.15 -5.38 4.09
C GLN A 209 -0.18 -5.86 3.49
N ALA A 210 -1.18 -4.98 3.30
CA ALA A 210 -2.42 -5.35 2.63
C ALA A 210 -2.19 -5.74 1.17
N TYR A 211 -1.38 -4.97 0.43
CA TYR A 211 -0.98 -5.33 -0.94
C TYR A 211 -0.21 -6.65 -0.96
N LEU A 212 0.77 -6.84 -0.06
CA LEU A 212 1.57 -8.07 -0.02
C LEU A 212 0.73 -9.30 0.35
N ARG A 213 -0.21 -9.17 1.30
CA ARG A 213 -1.13 -10.25 1.65
C ARG A 213 -2.07 -10.57 0.50
N ALA A 214 -2.55 -9.55 -0.21
CA ALA A 214 -3.33 -9.76 -1.42
C ALA A 214 -2.51 -10.59 -2.40
N VAL A 215 -1.30 -10.17 -2.80
CA VAL A 215 -0.42 -10.92 -3.71
C VAL A 215 -0.13 -12.35 -3.21
N ALA A 216 0.12 -12.52 -1.90
CA ALA A 216 0.43 -13.82 -1.30
C ALA A 216 -0.78 -14.77 -1.32
N GLY A 217 -1.98 -14.27 -1.06
CA GLY A 217 -3.23 -15.05 -1.15
C GLY A 217 -3.51 -15.59 -2.55
N GLN A 218 -2.79 -15.08 -3.55
CA GLN A 218 -2.91 -15.48 -4.95
C GLN A 218 -1.88 -16.54 -5.34
N GLY A 219 -0.95 -16.86 -4.45
CA GLY A 219 0.15 -17.80 -4.70
C GLY A 219 1.33 -17.22 -5.50
N GLU A 220 1.37 -15.91 -5.74
CA GLU A 220 2.45 -15.28 -6.53
C GLU A 220 3.72 -15.05 -5.71
N ILE A 221 3.58 -14.90 -4.39
CA ILE A 221 4.69 -14.72 -3.45
C ILE A 221 4.47 -15.56 -2.20
N GLU A 222 5.57 -15.99 -1.58
CA GLU A 222 5.56 -16.59 -0.26
C GLU A 222 6.06 -15.57 0.76
N LEU A 223 5.20 -15.17 1.69
CA LEU A 223 5.56 -14.26 2.78
C LEU A 223 6.06 -14.98 4.03
N GLY A 224 5.76 -16.28 4.18
CA GLY A 224 6.07 -17.04 5.39
C GLY A 224 5.54 -16.36 6.66
N GLU A 225 6.39 -16.26 7.69
CA GLU A 225 6.05 -15.63 8.97
C GLU A 225 5.71 -14.12 8.83
N LEU A 226 6.20 -13.46 7.78
CA LEU A 226 5.96 -12.03 7.54
C LEU A 226 4.49 -11.74 7.18
N ALA A 227 3.71 -12.75 6.76
CA ALA A 227 2.29 -12.59 6.47
C ALA A 227 1.51 -12.15 7.71
N THR A 228 1.90 -12.66 8.88
CA THR A 228 1.22 -12.44 10.17
C THR A 228 1.94 -11.45 11.09
N GLU A 229 3.20 -11.12 10.81
CA GLU A 229 3.95 -10.13 11.58
C GLU A 229 3.22 -8.77 11.52
N THR A 230 2.88 -8.21 12.67
CA THR A 230 2.20 -6.91 12.78
C THR A 230 2.81 -6.11 13.92
N ILE A 231 2.77 -4.79 13.77
CA ILE A 231 3.24 -3.86 14.80
C ILE A 231 2.03 -3.29 15.52
N ALA A 232 2.06 -3.37 16.84
CA ALA A 232 0.97 -2.86 17.67
C ALA A 232 0.69 -1.38 17.40
N PRO A 233 -0.59 -0.95 17.32
CA PRO A 233 -0.96 0.45 17.16
C PRO A 233 -0.41 1.33 18.29
N LEU A 234 -0.18 2.60 17.96
CA LEU A 234 0.10 3.63 18.95
C LEU A 234 -1.13 3.84 19.86
N GLN A 235 -0.89 3.88 21.16
CA GLN A 235 -1.84 4.13 22.25
C GLN A 235 -1.98 5.63 22.59
N GLY A 236 -1.13 6.50 22.05
CA GLY A 236 -1.23 7.96 22.20
C GLY A 236 -0.54 8.53 23.43
N HIS A 237 -0.06 7.68 24.34
CA HIS A 237 0.62 8.07 25.58
C HIS A 237 2.06 7.55 25.67
N GLU A 238 2.69 7.26 24.54
CA GLU A 238 4.06 6.76 24.47
C GLU A 238 5.07 7.78 24.98
N SER A 239 6.10 7.27 25.67
CA SER A 239 7.32 8.01 25.97
C SER A 239 8.15 8.21 24.69
N GLY A 240 9.13 9.13 24.74
CA GLY A 240 10.05 9.32 23.61
C GLY A 240 10.83 8.05 23.26
N GLU A 241 11.29 7.28 24.26
CA GLU A 241 12.00 6.01 24.07
C GLU A 241 11.11 4.97 23.41
N ASN A 242 9.87 4.79 23.88
CA ASN A 242 8.92 3.85 23.27
C ASN A 242 8.63 4.20 21.81
N LEU A 243 8.61 5.49 21.44
CA LEU A 243 8.42 5.90 20.05
C LEU A 243 9.63 5.56 19.18
N VAL A 244 10.85 5.62 19.72
CA VAL A 244 12.07 5.23 19.01
C VAL A 244 12.08 3.73 18.77
N ASP A 245 11.75 2.93 19.79
CA ASP A 245 11.65 1.49 19.65
C ASP A 245 10.59 1.09 18.62
N LYS A 246 9.42 1.78 18.63
CA LYS A 246 8.38 1.59 17.62
C LYS A 246 8.86 1.91 16.21
N ASP A 247 9.61 2.99 16.04
CA ASP A 247 10.17 3.35 14.74
C ASP A 247 11.17 2.32 14.25
N MET A 248 12.01 1.78 15.14
CA MET A 248 12.93 0.69 14.83
C MET A 248 12.19 -0.58 14.41
N GLU A 249 11.14 -0.98 15.13
CA GLU A 249 10.28 -2.11 14.75
C GLU A 249 9.70 -1.92 13.33
N ILE A 250 9.18 -0.72 13.03
CA ILE A 250 8.61 -0.39 11.72
C ILE A 250 9.67 -0.50 10.63
N ASN A 251 10.86 0.06 10.85
CA ASN A 251 11.94 0.03 9.88
C ASN A 251 12.42 -1.39 9.60
N LEU A 252 12.63 -2.20 10.65
CA LEU A 252 13.08 -3.59 10.51
C LEU A 252 12.07 -4.42 9.71
N LEU A 253 10.78 -4.31 10.01
CA LEU A 253 9.75 -5.04 9.26
C LEU A 253 9.65 -4.54 7.81
N ALA A 254 9.70 -3.22 7.60
CA ALA A 254 9.66 -2.65 6.26
C ALA A 254 10.87 -3.07 5.40
N GLU A 255 12.07 -3.18 5.98
CA GLU A 255 13.26 -3.69 5.29
C GLU A 255 13.09 -5.17 4.90
N LYS A 256 12.63 -6.03 5.82
CA LYS A 256 12.34 -7.43 5.51
C LYS A 256 11.36 -7.57 4.34
N LEU A 257 10.25 -6.83 4.39
CA LEU A 257 9.23 -6.84 3.33
C LEU A 257 9.75 -6.28 2.01
N THR A 258 10.60 -5.24 2.05
CA THR A 258 11.24 -4.68 0.85
C THR A 258 12.12 -5.70 0.14
N ASN A 259 12.91 -6.47 0.90
CA ASN A 259 13.75 -7.54 0.34
C ASN A 259 12.91 -8.63 -0.35
N VAL A 260 11.76 -8.99 0.21
CA VAL A 260 10.83 -9.93 -0.43
C VAL A 260 10.31 -9.34 -1.75
N ILE A 261 9.89 -8.08 -1.76
CA ILE A 261 9.42 -7.41 -2.99
C ILE A 261 10.50 -7.41 -4.06
N ASP A 262 11.74 -7.03 -3.72
CA ASP A 262 12.82 -6.93 -4.68
C ASP A 262 13.14 -8.28 -5.32
N ALA A 263 13.20 -9.35 -4.53
CA ALA A 263 13.41 -10.71 -5.05
C ALA A 263 12.29 -11.12 -6.02
N GLN A 264 11.03 -10.82 -5.68
CA GLN A 264 9.88 -11.20 -6.50
C GLN A 264 9.75 -10.36 -7.77
N GLN A 265 10.01 -9.06 -7.70
CA GLN A 265 10.03 -8.19 -8.88
C GLN A 265 11.11 -8.61 -9.88
N VAL A 266 12.28 -9.05 -9.42
CA VAL A 266 13.32 -9.60 -10.31
C VAL A 266 12.83 -10.88 -11.01
N ARG A 267 12.21 -11.81 -10.26
CA ARG A 267 11.64 -13.04 -10.81
C ARG A 267 10.57 -12.76 -11.87
N LEU A 268 9.61 -11.91 -11.55
CA LEU A 268 8.48 -11.58 -12.43
C LEU A 268 8.91 -10.75 -13.65
N ALA A 269 9.87 -9.84 -13.51
CA ALA A 269 10.43 -9.11 -14.65
C ALA A 269 11.13 -10.05 -15.65
N ALA A 270 11.85 -11.07 -15.16
CA ALA A 270 12.45 -12.09 -16.00
C ALA A 270 11.39 -12.90 -16.76
N GLU A 271 10.26 -13.22 -16.11
CA GLU A 271 9.12 -13.91 -16.72
C GLU A 271 8.50 -13.10 -17.87
N LEU A 272 8.32 -11.79 -17.68
CA LEU A 272 7.81 -10.87 -18.72
C LEU A 272 8.86 -10.48 -19.78
N LYS A 273 10.10 -10.95 -19.66
CA LYS A 273 11.25 -10.50 -20.48
C LYS A 273 11.41 -8.97 -20.46
N TRP A 274 11.02 -8.33 -19.36
CA TRP A 274 11.27 -6.91 -19.13
C TRP A 274 12.75 -6.75 -18.81
N ALA A 275 13.52 -6.25 -19.78
CA ALA A 275 14.92 -5.96 -19.53
C ALA A 275 15.03 -4.98 -18.36
N PRO A 276 15.95 -5.18 -17.40
CA PRO A 276 16.32 -4.10 -16.51
C PRO A 276 16.83 -2.96 -17.42
N LYS A 277 16.19 -1.79 -17.37
CA LYS A 277 16.78 -0.63 -18.05
C LYS A 277 18.16 -0.38 -17.43
N PRO A 278 19.21 -0.19 -18.26
CA PRO A 278 20.54 0.16 -17.78
C PRO A 278 20.55 1.45 -16.98
#